data_AF-A0A357T399-F1
#
_entry.id   AF-A0A357T399-F1
#
_cell.length_a   1.000
_cell.length_b   1.000
_cell.length_c   1.000
_cell.angle_alpha   90.00
_cell.angle_beta   90.00
_cell.angle_gamma   90.00
#
_symmetry.space_group_name_H-M   'P 1'
#
loop_
_entity.id
_entity.type
_entity.pdbx_description
1 polymer ?
#
loop_
_entity_poly.entity_id
_entity_poly.type
_entity_poly.pdbx_seq_one_letter_code
_entity_poly.pdbx_strand_id
1 'polypeptide(L)'
;MGIQWYPGHMAKAKRELKEILPLLDLVIEVTDARLPLSSRNPDLPILLGEKARILVINKVDLADPEVTAGWVKYYRALGEKVVDFNARLGEHLSRLESLVSKEEEKILPKKAALRLGVIGAPNCGKSSVLNRLVGRSAARVGEKPGITRGRQWVKRGKWEILDTPGLLWPKISNQETGQKLALIGMIRPEVLDVEELVFYLIGWLRENYLAELMAYYSLEREEAPFKMLVEIGERRGCLGKGGQVNLLRAAELVWNDFRAGRLGRITLEKPSTFPVSR
;
A
#
# COMPACT_ATOMS: atom_id res chain seq x y z
N MET A 1 -2.90 -13.17 -23.87
CA MET A 1 -4.21 -13.15 -23.19
C MET A 1 -4.16 -12.10 -22.09
N GLY A 2 -5.17 -11.25 -21.96
CA GLY A 2 -5.18 -10.19 -20.93
C GLY A 2 -5.46 -10.75 -19.55
N ILE A 3 -4.67 -10.36 -18.54
CA ILE A 3 -4.90 -10.76 -17.15
C ILE A 3 -6.14 -10.02 -16.64
N GLN A 4 -7.15 -10.76 -16.18
CA GLN A 4 -8.31 -10.18 -15.51
C GLN A 4 -7.97 -9.97 -14.04
N TRP A 5 -7.86 -8.71 -13.64
CA TRP A 5 -7.46 -8.33 -12.29
C TRP A 5 -8.65 -8.09 -11.33
N TYR A 6 -9.86 -8.45 -11.75
CA TYR A 6 -11.12 -8.03 -11.13
C TYR A 6 -11.89 -9.23 -10.53
N PRO A 7 -11.72 -9.53 -9.22
CA PRO A 7 -12.58 -10.49 -8.53
C PRO A 7 -13.94 -9.85 -8.17
N GLY A 8 -15.00 -10.66 -8.07
CA GLY A 8 -16.36 -10.24 -7.68
C GLY A 8 -16.48 -9.52 -6.32
N HIS A 9 -15.41 -9.45 -5.54
CA HIS A 9 -15.32 -8.73 -4.26
C HIS A 9 -15.39 -7.19 -4.39
N MET A 10 -15.15 -6.61 -5.57
CA MET A 10 -15.11 -5.16 -5.76
C MET A 10 -16.49 -4.47 -5.66
N ALA A 11 -17.53 -5.09 -6.23
CA ALA A 11 -18.90 -4.57 -6.13
C ALA A 11 -19.38 -4.56 -4.67
N LYS A 12 -19.01 -5.59 -3.90
CA LYS A 12 -19.25 -5.68 -2.47
C LYS A 12 -18.54 -4.55 -1.71
N ALA A 13 -17.24 -4.34 -1.96
CA ALA A 13 -16.46 -3.27 -1.35
C ALA A 13 -17.04 -1.87 -1.63
N LYS A 14 -17.48 -1.61 -2.88
CA LYS A 14 -18.15 -0.36 -3.26
C LYS A 14 -19.46 -0.13 -2.51
N ARG A 15 -20.29 -1.18 -2.38
CA ARG A 15 -21.55 -1.10 -1.63
C ARG A 15 -21.29 -0.85 -0.15
N GLU A 16 -20.38 -1.60 0.46
CA GLU A 16 -20.01 -1.43 1.88
C GLU A 16 -19.44 -0.03 2.17
N LEU A 17 -18.60 0.49 1.27
CA LEU A 17 -18.08 1.85 1.38
C LEU A 17 -19.22 2.88 1.38
N LYS A 18 -20.18 2.79 0.44
CA LYS A 18 -21.33 3.69 0.38
C LYS A 18 -22.20 3.67 1.65
N GLU A 19 -22.31 2.53 2.31
CA GLU A 19 -23.07 2.42 3.57
C GLU A 19 -22.31 2.99 4.77
N ILE A 20 -20.97 2.99 4.73
CA ILE A 20 -20.12 3.45 5.82
C ILE A 20 -19.87 4.96 5.76
N LEU A 21 -19.65 5.53 4.57
CA LEU A 21 -19.31 6.95 4.41
C LEU A 21 -20.28 7.93 5.12
N PRO A 22 -21.61 7.74 5.12
CA PRO A 22 -22.54 8.61 5.83
C PRO A 22 -22.36 8.61 7.36
N LEU A 23 -21.75 7.55 7.92
CA LEU A 23 -21.51 7.41 9.35
C LEU A 23 -20.27 8.16 9.82
N LEU A 24 -19.42 8.59 8.90
CA LEU A 24 -18.09 9.17 9.18
C LEU A 24 -18.11 10.68 9.05
N ASP A 25 -17.31 11.34 9.88
CA ASP A 25 -17.06 12.78 9.84
C ASP A 25 -15.76 13.10 9.08
N LEU A 26 -14.74 12.27 9.28
CA LEU A 26 -13.42 12.40 8.68
C LEU A 26 -12.92 11.02 8.20
N VAL A 27 -12.39 11.00 6.98
CA VAL A 27 -11.78 9.82 6.37
C VAL A 27 -10.27 9.92 6.40
N ILE A 28 -9.62 8.88 6.91
CA ILE A 28 -8.18 8.67 6.81
C ILE A 28 -7.97 7.69 5.66
N GLU A 29 -7.64 8.21 4.49
CA GLU A 29 -7.33 7.41 3.30
C GLU A 29 -5.89 6.87 3.42
N VAL A 30 -5.70 5.56 3.37
CA VAL A 30 -4.38 4.92 3.49
C VAL A 30 -3.95 4.34 2.15
N THR A 31 -2.81 4.82 1.66
CA THR A 31 -2.12 4.36 0.43
C THR A 31 -0.74 3.76 0.79
N ASP A 32 -0.18 2.91 -0.07
CA ASP A 32 1.16 2.31 0.14
C ASP A 32 2.23 3.21 -0.50
N ALA A 33 3.26 3.57 0.26
CA ALA A 33 4.32 4.48 -0.15
C ALA A 33 5.12 3.98 -1.37
N ARG A 34 5.10 2.67 -1.63
CA ARG A 34 5.77 2.07 -2.79
C ARG A 34 4.96 2.25 -4.08
N LEU A 35 3.67 2.59 -3.97
CA LEU A 35 2.77 2.79 -5.11
C LEU A 35 1.70 3.86 -4.81
N PRO A 36 2.08 5.12 -4.53
CA PRO A 36 1.19 6.08 -3.88
C PRO A 36 -0.04 6.48 -4.69
N LEU A 37 0.01 6.39 -6.02
CA LEU A 37 -1.09 6.73 -6.91
C LEU A 37 -1.91 5.51 -7.28
N SER A 38 -1.29 4.44 -7.80
CA SER A 38 -2.05 3.27 -8.26
C SER A 38 -2.68 2.48 -7.12
N SER A 39 -2.19 2.58 -5.88
CA SER A 39 -2.84 1.92 -4.74
C SER A 39 -4.04 2.67 -4.16
N ARG A 40 -4.40 3.82 -4.75
CA ARG A 40 -5.61 4.59 -4.42
C ARG A 40 -6.77 4.20 -5.33
N ASN A 41 -7.97 4.61 -4.92
CA ASN A 41 -9.13 4.61 -5.79
C ASN A 41 -9.41 6.05 -6.27
N PRO A 42 -9.28 6.34 -7.57
CA PRO A 42 -9.52 7.69 -8.10
C PRO A 42 -10.96 8.18 -7.90
N ASP A 43 -11.91 7.28 -7.69
CA ASP A 43 -13.31 7.63 -7.46
C ASP A 43 -13.57 8.05 -5.99
N LEU A 44 -12.68 7.72 -5.05
CA LEU A 44 -12.89 8.03 -3.63
C LEU A 44 -13.11 9.54 -3.36
N PRO A 45 -12.31 10.48 -3.90
CA PRO A 45 -12.60 11.92 -3.76
C PRO A 45 -14.05 12.27 -4.15
N ILE A 46 -14.54 11.71 -5.27
CA ILE A 46 -15.89 11.96 -5.77
C ILE A 46 -16.94 11.39 -4.80
N LEU A 47 -16.71 10.18 -4.28
CA LEU A 47 -17.61 9.53 -3.31
C LEU A 47 -17.65 10.26 -1.96
N LEU A 48 -16.58 10.97 -1.58
CA LEU A 48 -16.51 11.72 -0.33
C LEU A 48 -17.19 13.09 -0.41
N GLY A 49 -17.22 13.71 -1.59
CA GLY A 49 -17.71 15.08 -1.75
C GLY A 49 -16.95 16.05 -0.86
N GLU A 50 -17.67 16.80 -0.01
CA GLU A 50 -17.08 17.76 0.92
C GLU A 50 -16.57 17.13 2.24
N LYS A 51 -16.72 15.81 2.42
CA LYS A 51 -16.28 15.15 3.65
C LYS A 51 -14.78 15.29 3.84
N ALA A 52 -14.37 15.68 5.04
CA ALA A 52 -12.97 15.88 5.38
C ALA A 52 -12.16 14.60 5.12
N ARG A 53 -10.97 14.77 4.54
CA ARG A 53 -10.05 13.69 4.20
C ARG A 53 -8.61 14.03 4.60
N ILE A 54 -7.91 13.06 5.15
CA ILE A 54 -6.45 13.06 5.31
C ILE A 54 -5.90 11.85 4.55
N LEU A 55 -4.94 12.08 3.66
CA LEU A 55 -4.19 11.05 2.96
C LEU A 55 -2.97 10.63 3.80
N VAL A 56 -2.85 9.34 4.06
CA VAL A 56 -1.72 8.71 4.75
C VAL A 56 -0.97 7.85 3.74
N ILE A 57 0.25 8.28 3.41
CA ILE A 57 1.21 7.51 2.61
C ILE A 57 1.96 6.59 3.57
N ASN A 58 1.48 5.36 3.71
CA ASN A 58 1.95 4.42 4.73
C ASN A 58 3.06 3.49 4.21
N LYS A 59 3.80 2.84 5.12
CA LYS A 59 4.94 1.94 4.84
C LYS A 59 6.15 2.64 4.25
N VAL A 60 6.41 3.85 4.72
CA VAL A 60 7.59 4.65 4.31
C VAL A 60 8.92 3.98 4.67
N ASP A 61 8.92 3.00 5.56
CA ASP A 61 10.08 2.16 5.87
C ASP A 61 10.46 1.20 4.74
N LEU A 62 9.57 0.96 3.78
CA LEU A 62 9.80 0.10 2.61
C LEU A 62 9.98 0.89 1.31
N ALA A 63 9.78 2.20 1.34
CA ALA A 63 9.71 3.06 0.17
C ALA A 63 10.85 4.06 0.14
N ASP A 64 11.31 4.41 -1.05
CA ASP A 64 12.38 5.39 -1.26
C ASP A 64 11.98 6.73 -0.58
N PRO A 65 12.80 7.26 0.34
CA PRO A 65 12.46 8.45 1.11
C PRO A 65 12.40 9.73 0.27
N GLU A 66 13.24 9.86 -0.77
CA GLU A 66 13.24 11.03 -1.65
C GLU A 66 12.00 11.02 -2.54
N VAL A 67 11.68 9.87 -3.12
CA VAL A 67 10.47 9.69 -3.92
C VAL A 67 9.21 9.89 -3.07
N THR A 68 9.19 9.37 -1.84
CA THR A 68 8.09 9.57 -0.88
C THR A 68 7.90 11.06 -0.58
N ALA A 69 8.97 11.79 -0.30
CA ALA A 69 8.91 13.24 -0.09
C ALA A 69 8.38 13.97 -1.33
N GLY A 70 8.74 13.51 -2.53
CA GLY A 70 8.18 13.98 -3.80
C GLY A 70 6.66 13.79 -3.87
N TRP A 71 6.15 12.62 -3.49
CA TRP A 71 4.70 12.34 -3.45
C TRP A 71 3.96 13.19 -2.43
N VAL A 72 4.53 13.43 -1.26
CA VAL A 72 3.96 14.36 -0.28
C VAL A 72 3.85 15.77 -0.86
N LYS A 73 4.89 16.27 -1.55
CA LYS A 73 4.84 17.56 -2.23
C LYS A 73 3.79 17.59 -3.34
N TYR A 74 3.71 16.53 -4.14
CA TYR A 74 2.72 16.38 -5.21
C TYR A 74 1.29 16.52 -4.68
N TYR A 75 0.91 15.75 -3.66
CA TYR A 75 -0.46 15.80 -3.13
C TYR A 75 -0.76 17.11 -2.39
N ARG A 76 0.24 17.73 -1.75
CA ARG A 76 0.07 19.09 -1.19
C ARG A 76 -0.19 20.13 -2.27
N ALA A 77 0.48 20.04 -3.42
CA ALA A 77 0.23 20.93 -4.55
C ALA A 77 -1.19 20.78 -5.12
N LEU A 78 -1.77 19.58 -5.01
CA LEU A 78 -3.19 19.31 -5.31
C LEU A 78 -4.16 19.77 -4.19
N GLY A 79 -3.66 20.42 -3.14
CA GLY A 79 -4.47 20.88 -2.00
C GLY A 79 -4.86 19.78 -1.01
N GLU A 80 -4.31 18.57 -1.12
CA GLU A 80 -4.62 17.48 -0.19
C GLU A 80 -3.90 17.64 1.16
N LYS A 81 -4.61 17.30 2.26
CA LYS A 81 -4.00 17.10 3.57
C LYS A 81 -3.31 15.74 3.57
N VAL A 82 -1.98 15.71 3.50
CA VAL A 82 -1.20 14.48 3.35
C VAL A 82 -0.07 14.36 4.39
N VAL A 83 0.15 13.14 4.86
CA VAL A 83 1.25 12.76 5.76
C VAL A 83 1.88 11.44 5.33
N ASP A 84 3.20 11.39 5.36
CA ASP A 84 4.02 10.20 5.24
C ASP A 84 4.11 9.49 6.59
N PHE A 85 3.88 8.18 6.63
CA PHE A 85 3.67 7.46 7.89
C PHE A 85 4.27 6.07 7.91
N ASN A 86 4.86 5.69 9.05
CA ASN A 86 5.29 4.34 9.32
C ASN A 86 4.38 3.73 10.38
N ALA A 87 3.32 3.02 9.98
CA ALA A 87 2.44 2.37 10.95
C ALA A 87 3.13 1.26 11.76
N ARG A 88 4.23 0.68 11.25
CA ARG A 88 4.96 -0.39 11.94
C ARG A 88 5.76 0.13 13.12
N LEU A 89 6.42 1.28 12.99
CA LEU A 89 7.22 1.90 14.07
C LEU A 89 6.51 3.07 14.77
N GLY A 90 5.46 3.63 14.17
CA GLY A 90 4.76 4.81 14.68
C GLY A 90 5.41 6.14 14.30
N GLU A 91 6.35 6.16 13.34
CA GLU A 91 6.99 7.39 12.90
C GLU A 91 5.96 8.33 12.27
N HIS A 92 6.07 9.62 12.61
CA HIS A 92 5.17 10.70 12.20
C HIS A 92 3.73 10.61 12.74
N LEU A 93 3.47 9.83 13.80
CA LEU A 93 2.16 9.78 14.44
C LEU A 93 1.67 11.16 14.90
N SER A 94 2.54 11.97 15.51
CA SER A 94 2.20 13.32 15.96
C SER A 94 1.75 14.24 14.82
N ARG A 95 2.30 14.07 13.60
CA ARG A 95 1.87 14.82 12.41
C ARG A 95 0.45 14.42 11.99
N LEU A 96 0.16 13.12 11.99
CA LEU A 96 -1.18 12.61 11.69
C LEU A 96 -2.19 13.06 12.75
N GLU A 97 -1.87 12.94 14.04
CA GLU A 97 -2.72 13.41 15.14
C GLU A 97 -2.98 14.91 15.03
N SER A 98 -1.97 15.72 14.73
CA SER A 98 -2.15 17.16 14.51
C SER A 98 -3.13 17.47 13.37
N LEU A 99 -3.08 16.74 12.26
CA LEU A 99 -4.03 16.91 11.17
C LEU A 99 -5.45 16.50 11.58
N VAL A 100 -5.60 15.42 12.36
CA VAL A 100 -6.91 14.99 12.88
C VAL A 100 -7.46 16.03 13.86
N SER A 101 -6.67 16.54 14.79
CA SER A 101 -7.09 17.56 15.76
C SER A 101 -7.56 18.87 15.08
N LYS A 102 -6.91 19.29 13.99
CA LYS A 102 -7.37 20.45 13.21
C LYS A 102 -8.75 20.26 12.58
N GLU A 103 -9.13 19.04 12.25
CA GLU A 103 -10.47 18.72 11.75
C GLU A 103 -11.46 18.52 12.90
N GLU A 104 -11.00 17.95 14.01
CA GLU A 104 -11.75 17.84 15.27
C GLU A 104 -12.28 19.20 15.73
N GLU A 105 -11.44 20.24 15.76
CA GLU A 105 -11.81 21.61 16.16
C GLU A 105 -12.93 22.21 15.28
N LYS A 106 -13.00 21.82 14.01
CA LYS A 106 -14.03 22.31 13.07
C LYS A 106 -15.34 21.55 13.21
N ILE A 107 -15.29 20.28 13.59
CA ILE A 107 -16.42 19.35 13.55
C ILE A 107 -17.09 19.22 14.92
N LEU A 108 -16.32 19.10 16.00
CA LEU A 108 -16.85 18.88 17.35
C LEU A 108 -17.75 19.99 17.92
N PRO A 109 -17.62 21.27 17.56
CA PRO A 109 -18.61 22.27 17.99
C PRO A 109 -20.05 21.91 17.59
N LYS A 110 -20.22 20.98 16.63
CA LYS A 110 -21.51 20.51 16.12
C LYS A 110 -21.84 19.07 16.53
N LYS A 111 -20.94 18.35 17.22
CA LYS A 111 -21.06 16.90 17.49
C LYS A 111 -20.40 16.48 18.81
N ALA A 112 -20.99 15.48 19.48
CA ALA A 112 -20.46 14.95 20.74
C ALA A 112 -19.14 14.14 20.59
N ALA A 113 -18.91 13.57 19.41
CA ALA A 113 -17.72 12.78 19.09
C ALA A 113 -17.35 12.95 17.61
N LEU A 114 -16.07 12.75 17.29
CA LEU A 114 -15.54 12.75 15.93
C LEU A 114 -15.48 11.31 15.42
N ARG A 115 -16.29 10.99 14.41
CA ARG A 115 -16.30 9.66 13.79
C ARG A 115 -15.28 9.57 12.65
N LEU A 116 -14.25 8.76 12.87
CA LEU A 116 -13.14 8.54 11.94
C LEU A 116 -13.33 7.21 11.21
N GLY A 117 -13.04 7.17 9.91
CA GLY A 117 -12.92 5.90 9.18
C GLY A 117 -11.55 5.77 8.53
N VAL A 118 -10.86 4.66 8.81
CA VAL A 118 -9.59 4.34 8.15
C VAL A 118 -9.89 3.50 6.91
N ILE A 119 -9.80 4.10 5.73
CA ILE A 119 -10.24 3.52 4.45
C ILE A 119 -9.03 3.36 3.53
N GLY A 120 -8.97 2.27 2.76
CA GLY A 120 -7.78 1.92 1.97
C GLY A 120 -7.94 0.59 1.25
N ALA A 121 -7.06 0.31 0.29
CA ALA A 121 -7.01 -0.99 -0.37
C ALA A 121 -6.66 -2.11 0.63
N PRO A 122 -6.94 -3.39 0.32
CA PRO A 122 -6.35 -4.50 1.06
C PRO A 122 -4.84 -4.33 1.21
N ASN A 123 -4.28 -4.76 2.34
CA ASN A 123 -2.83 -4.75 2.62
C ASN A 123 -2.11 -3.40 2.62
N CYS A 124 -2.78 -2.24 2.49
CA CYS A 124 -2.12 -0.92 2.62
C CYS A 124 -1.75 -0.54 4.08
N GLY A 125 -2.20 -1.31 5.07
CA GLY A 125 -1.86 -1.12 6.49
C GLY A 125 -2.89 -0.35 7.33
N LYS A 126 -4.16 -0.31 6.90
CA LYS A 126 -5.29 0.31 7.63
C LYS A 126 -5.32 -0.03 9.12
N SER A 127 -5.34 -1.32 9.47
CA SER A 127 -5.44 -1.75 10.87
C SER A 127 -4.22 -1.33 11.70
N SER A 128 -3.03 -1.26 11.07
CA SER A 128 -1.83 -0.76 11.73
C SER A 128 -1.92 0.76 11.98
N VAL A 129 -2.40 1.54 11.01
CA VAL A 129 -2.67 2.99 11.18
C VAL A 129 -3.70 3.21 12.27
N LEU A 130 -4.81 2.46 12.25
CA LEU A 130 -5.85 2.51 13.27
C LEU A 130 -5.27 2.24 14.65
N ASN A 131 -4.50 1.16 14.83
CA ASN A 131 -3.91 0.82 16.12
C ASN A 131 -2.97 1.90 16.65
N ARG A 132 -2.19 2.53 15.76
CA ARG A 132 -1.34 3.66 16.14
C ARG A 132 -2.18 4.86 16.59
N LEU A 133 -3.27 5.16 15.90
CA LEU A 133 -4.20 6.23 16.29
C LEU A 133 -5.00 5.94 17.55
N VAL A 134 -5.23 4.68 17.89
CA VAL A 134 -5.91 4.33 19.15
C VAL A 134 -4.93 4.35 20.34
N GLY A 135 -3.62 4.21 20.09
CA GLY A 135 -2.60 4.14 21.14
C GLY A 135 -2.52 2.78 21.87
N ARG A 136 -3.22 1.76 21.35
CA ARG A 136 -3.17 0.36 21.81
C ARG A 136 -3.50 -0.58 20.65
N SER A 137 -3.14 -1.86 20.76
CA SER A 137 -3.51 -2.90 19.81
C SER A 137 -5.01 -3.21 19.90
N ALA A 138 -5.85 -2.40 19.25
CA ALA A 138 -7.31 -2.53 19.30
C ALA A 138 -7.87 -3.38 18.15
N ALA A 139 -7.31 -3.24 16.95
CA ALA A 139 -7.51 -4.15 15.82
C ALA A 139 -6.52 -5.31 15.95
N ARG A 140 -7.02 -6.55 15.92
CA ARG A 140 -6.17 -7.76 15.90
C ARG A 140 -5.34 -7.75 14.61
N VAL A 141 -4.05 -7.45 14.73
CA VAL A 141 -3.08 -7.65 13.65
C VAL A 141 -2.80 -9.15 13.58
N GLY A 142 -3.51 -9.85 12.70
CA GLY A 142 -3.36 -11.30 12.54
C GLY A 142 -4.50 -11.87 11.71
N GLU A 143 -4.14 -12.40 10.53
CA GLU A 143 -5.03 -13.12 9.64
C GLU A 143 -5.65 -14.34 10.36
N LYS A 144 -6.94 -14.26 10.69
CA LYS A 144 -7.82 -15.44 10.75
C LYS A 144 -9.08 -15.13 9.94
N PRO A 145 -9.23 -15.70 8.73
CA PRO A 145 -10.47 -15.61 7.97
C PRO A 145 -11.64 -16.17 8.80
N GLY A 146 -12.79 -15.49 8.82
CA GLY A 146 -14.06 -16.10 9.24
C GLY A 146 -14.74 -15.55 10.49
N ILE A 147 -14.22 -14.53 11.19
CA ILE A 147 -14.98 -13.90 12.30
C ILE A 147 -14.85 -12.37 12.27
N THR A 148 -15.71 -11.72 11.48
CA THR A 148 -15.99 -10.28 11.61
C THR A 148 -17.38 -10.12 12.24
N ARG A 149 -17.42 -9.99 13.58
CA ARG A 149 -18.65 -9.65 14.31
C ARG A 149 -18.92 -8.14 14.17
N GLY A 150 -19.75 -7.75 13.19
CA GLY A 150 -20.30 -6.39 13.05
C GLY A 150 -19.27 -5.27 12.80
N ARG A 151 -19.77 -4.05 12.55
CA ARG A 151 -18.96 -2.82 12.45
C ARG A 151 -18.41 -2.48 13.83
N GLN A 152 -17.09 -2.51 14.02
CA GLN A 152 -16.46 -2.25 15.32
C GLN A 152 -15.92 -0.82 15.39
N TRP A 153 -16.46 -0.05 16.34
CA TRP A 153 -15.98 1.28 16.69
C TRP A 153 -15.01 1.19 17.87
N VAL A 154 -13.84 1.78 17.71
CA VAL A 154 -12.82 1.86 18.75
C VAL A 154 -12.72 3.30 19.24
N LYS A 155 -12.80 3.49 20.56
CA LYS A 155 -12.78 4.84 21.16
C LYS A 155 -11.39 5.23 21.67
N ARG A 156 -11.01 6.49 21.46
CA ARG A 156 -9.89 7.20 22.11
C ARG A 156 -10.29 8.64 22.36
N GLY A 157 -10.51 9.03 23.63
CA GLY A 157 -11.02 10.35 23.95
C GLY A 157 -12.36 10.63 23.23
N LYS A 158 -12.42 11.71 22.45
CA LYS A 158 -13.60 12.09 21.65
C LYS A 158 -13.64 11.43 20.26
N TRP A 159 -12.67 10.59 19.92
CA TRP A 159 -12.60 9.90 18.64
C TRP A 159 -13.32 8.56 18.70
N GLU A 160 -14.22 8.32 17.75
CA GLU A 160 -14.80 7.01 17.46
C GLU A 160 -14.23 6.54 16.11
N ILE A 161 -13.32 5.57 16.12
CA ILE A 161 -12.62 5.10 14.92
C ILE A 161 -13.24 3.78 14.45
N LEU A 162 -13.80 3.78 13.25
CA LEU A 162 -14.33 2.59 12.61
C LEU A 162 -13.19 1.80 11.96
N ASP A 163 -13.02 0.53 12.37
CA ASP A 163 -12.19 -0.42 11.64
C ASP A 163 -12.93 -0.87 10.38
N THR A 164 -12.32 -0.64 9.21
CA THR A 164 -12.91 -1.03 7.94
C THR A 164 -12.12 -2.16 7.30
N PRO A 165 -12.77 -3.19 6.72
CA PRO A 165 -12.08 -4.16 5.89
C PRO A 165 -11.45 -3.45 4.68
N GLY A 166 -10.72 -4.18 3.81
CA GLY A 166 -10.23 -3.61 2.55
C GLY A 166 -11.38 -3.13 1.66
N LEU A 167 -11.83 -1.89 1.84
CA LEU A 167 -13.02 -1.31 1.19
C LEU A 167 -12.70 -0.57 -0.11
N LEU A 168 -11.42 -0.22 -0.36
CA LEU A 168 -11.03 0.36 -1.64
C LEU A 168 -10.58 -0.73 -2.61
N TRP A 169 -11.00 -0.55 -3.86
CA TRP A 169 -10.47 -1.26 -5.00
C TRP A 169 -9.62 -0.27 -5.80
N PRO A 170 -8.34 -0.57 -6.05
CA PRO A 170 -7.55 0.14 -7.04
C PRO A 170 -8.21 0.08 -8.42
N LYS A 171 -8.14 1.18 -9.18
CA LYS A 171 -8.56 1.14 -10.59
C LYS A 171 -7.36 0.68 -11.42
N ILE A 172 -7.49 -0.47 -12.06
CA ILE A 172 -6.41 -1.03 -12.88
C ILE A 172 -6.58 -0.51 -14.29
N SER A 173 -5.78 0.50 -14.62
CA SER A 173 -5.82 1.20 -15.90
C SER A 173 -5.12 0.45 -17.01
N ASN A 174 -4.08 -0.33 -16.67
CA ASN A 174 -3.29 -1.09 -17.63
C ASN A 174 -2.60 -2.30 -16.94
N GLN A 175 -1.90 -3.09 -17.74
CA GLN A 175 -1.18 -4.28 -17.29
C GLN A 175 -0.08 -3.95 -16.27
N GLU A 176 0.67 -2.86 -16.48
CA GLU A 176 1.77 -2.44 -15.63
C GLU A 176 1.30 -2.10 -14.21
N THR A 177 0.21 -1.32 -14.09
CA THR A 177 -0.44 -1.02 -12.81
C THR A 177 -0.87 -2.32 -12.10
N GLY A 178 -1.43 -3.28 -12.84
CA GLY A 178 -1.78 -4.59 -12.30
C GLY A 178 -0.57 -5.35 -11.74
N GLN A 179 0.51 -5.43 -12.52
CA GLN A 179 1.76 -6.07 -12.08
C GLN A 179 2.33 -5.41 -10.82
N LYS A 180 2.40 -4.08 -10.78
CA LYS A 180 2.89 -3.33 -9.60
C LYS A 180 2.02 -3.55 -8.36
N LEU A 181 0.70 -3.56 -8.50
CA LEU A 181 -0.23 -3.89 -7.41
C LEU A 181 -0.07 -5.33 -6.91
N ALA A 182 0.21 -6.27 -7.81
CA ALA A 182 0.48 -7.66 -7.46
C ALA A 182 1.82 -7.79 -6.72
N LEU A 183 2.87 -7.09 -7.18
CA LEU A 183 4.18 -7.07 -6.53
C LEU A 183 4.11 -6.66 -5.06
N ILE A 184 3.31 -5.66 -4.72
CA ILE A 184 3.13 -5.22 -3.33
C ILE A 184 2.07 -6.04 -2.56
N GLY A 185 1.43 -7.00 -3.23
CA GLY A 185 0.46 -7.93 -2.66
C GLY A 185 -0.93 -7.35 -2.41
N MET A 186 -1.32 -6.30 -3.12
CA MET A 186 -2.67 -5.71 -2.99
C MET A 186 -3.72 -6.48 -3.79
N ILE A 187 -3.32 -7.05 -4.91
CA ILE A 187 -4.16 -7.93 -5.72
C ILE A 187 -3.49 -9.30 -5.81
N ARG A 188 -4.30 -10.34 -5.66
CA ARG A 188 -3.91 -11.70 -5.99
C ARG A 188 -4.49 -11.97 -7.37
N PRO A 189 -3.68 -11.97 -8.42
CA PRO A 189 -4.16 -12.48 -9.69
C PRO A 189 -4.52 -13.96 -9.56
N GLU A 190 -5.65 -14.35 -10.15
CA GLU A 190 -6.08 -15.75 -10.18
C GLU A 190 -5.19 -16.59 -11.12
N VAL A 191 -4.49 -15.94 -12.06
CA VAL A 191 -3.63 -16.55 -13.08
C VAL A 191 -2.40 -15.67 -13.29
N LEU A 192 -1.47 -15.65 -12.33
CA LEU A 192 -0.18 -15.01 -12.54
C LEU A 192 0.92 -16.00 -12.25
N ASP A 193 1.76 -16.15 -13.25
CA ASP A 193 3.03 -16.81 -13.09
C ASP A 193 3.93 -15.93 -12.22
N VAL A 194 4.31 -16.45 -11.05
CA VAL A 194 5.21 -15.76 -10.12
C VAL A 194 6.55 -15.48 -10.79
N GLU A 195 7.00 -16.35 -11.68
CA GLU A 195 8.25 -16.19 -12.42
C GLU A 195 8.16 -15.00 -13.37
N GLU A 196 7.07 -14.87 -14.14
CA GLU A 196 6.83 -13.71 -15.02
C GLU A 196 6.76 -12.39 -14.24
N LEU A 197 6.06 -12.38 -13.09
CA LEU A 197 5.98 -11.19 -12.23
C LEU A 197 7.35 -10.76 -11.72
N VAL A 198 8.20 -11.74 -11.36
CA VAL A 198 9.52 -11.47 -10.84
C VAL A 198 10.50 -11.11 -11.96
N PHE A 199 10.37 -11.67 -13.16
CA PHE A 199 11.12 -11.18 -14.32
C PHE A 199 10.81 -9.71 -14.61
N TYR A 200 9.53 -9.32 -14.54
CA TYR A 200 9.14 -7.92 -14.62
C TYR A 200 9.77 -7.08 -13.51
N LEU A 201 9.72 -7.54 -12.24
CA LEU A 201 10.35 -6.84 -11.12
C LEU A 201 11.85 -6.65 -11.32
N ILE A 202 12.58 -7.71 -11.68
CA ILE A 202 14.03 -7.65 -11.90
C ILE A 202 14.33 -6.68 -13.05
N GLY A 203 13.58 -6.76 -14.16
CA GLY A 203 13.71 -5.80 -15.26
C GLY A 203 13.52 -4.36 -14.80
N TRP A 204 12.47 -4.10 -14.03
CA TRP A 204 12.16 -2.77 -13.51
C TRP A 204 13.24 -2.26 -12.53
N LEU A 205 13.75 -3.13 -11.65
CA LEU A 205 14.82 -2.80 -10.71
C LEU A 205 16.13 -2.52 -11.43
N ARG A 206 16.47 -3.23 -12.51
CA ARG A 206 17.66 -2.93 -13.31
C ARG A 206 17.64 -1.50 -13.86
N GLU A 207 16.48 -1.00 -14.25
CA GLU A 207 16.36 0.36 -14.79
C GLU A 207 16.29 1.45 -13.72
N ASN A 208 15.93 1.12 -12.48
CA ASN A 208 15.57 2.11 -11.46
C ASN A 208 16.35 2.03 -10.14
N TYR A 209 16.82 0.84 -9.76
CA TYR A 209 17.49 0.52 -8.48
C TYR A 209 18.53 -0.60 -8.68
N LEU A 210 19.36 -0.48 -9.73
CA LEU A 210 20.34 -1.52 -10.10
C LEU A 210 21.35 -1.74 -8.98
N ALA A 211 21.84 -0.66 -8.37
CA ALA A 211 22.85 -0.71 -7.34
C ALA A 211 22.38 -1.53 -6.12
N GLU A 212 21.14 -1.31 -5.68
CA GLU A 212 20.53 -2.04 -4.58
C GLU A 212 20.34 -3.52 -4.90
N LEU A 213 19.86 -3.82 -6.11
CA LEU A 213 19.67 -5.19 -6.58
C LEU A 213 21.00 -5.96 -6.63
N MET A 214 22.03 -5.36 -7.25
CA MET A 214 23.36 -5.96 -7.38
C MET A 214 24.01 -6.17 -6.00
N ALA A 215 23.96 -5.14 -5.14
CA ALA A 215 24.57 -5.19 -3.82
C ALA A 215 23.94 -6.25 -2.92
N TYR A 216 22.60 -6.30 -2.85
CA TYR A 216 21.92 -7.23 -1.94
C TYR A 216 22.11 -8.71 -2.33
N TYR A 217 22.15 -9.01 -3.63
CA TYR A 217 22.38 -10.37 -4.11
C TYR A 217 23.85 -10.68 -4.40
N SER A 218 24.75 -9.70 -4.24
CA SER A 218 26.17 -9.82 -4.56
C SER A 218 26.39 -10.31 -5.99
N LEU A 219 25.64 -9.76 -6.93
CA LEU A 219 25.69 -10.12 -8.35
C LEU A 219 26.90 -9.45 -9.01
N GLU A 220 27.56 -10.18 -9.90
CA GLU A 220 28.84 -9.73 -10.49
C GLU A 220 28.68 -8.73 -11.63
N ARG A 221 27.60 -8.88 -12.41
CA ARG A 221 27.35 -8.07 -13.61
C ARG A 221 25.87 -7.91 -13.88
N GLU A 222 25.50 -6.80 -14.50
CA GLU A 222 24.15 -6.62 -15.03
C GLU A 222 23.94 -7.55 -16.23
N GLU A 223 22.87 -8.35 -16.18
CA GLU A 223 22.49 -9.31 -17.22
C GLU A 223 20.98 -9.25 -17.46
N ALA A 224 20.48 -10.02 -18.43
CA ALA A 224 19.05 -10.15 -18.66
C ALA A 224 18.32 -10.73 -17.42
N PRO A 225 17.04 -10.38 -17.16
CA PRO A 225 16.34 -10.75 -15.92
C PRO A 225 16.33 -12.26 -15.63
N PHE A 226 16.21 -13.08 -16.68
CA PHE A 226 16.29 -14.53 -16.57
C PHE A 226 17.63 -15.00 -15.98
N LYS A 227 18.75 -14.52 -16.53
CA LYS A 227 20.09 -14.90 -16.06
C LYS A 227 20.35 -14.40 -14.65
N MET A 228 19.89 -13.18 -14.33
CA MET A 228 19.99 -12.65 -12.97
C MET A 228 19.20 -13.51 -11.99
N LEU A 229 17.99 -13.98 -12.34
CA LEU A 229 17.22 -14.87 -11.47
C LEU A 229 17.91 -16.22 -11.26
N VAL A 230 18.53 -16.78 -12.31
CA VAL A 230 19.35 -18.00 -12.20
C VAL A 230 20.50 -17.79 -11.22
N GLU A 231 21.29 -16.73 -11.40
CA GLU A 231 22.43 -16.42 -10.52
C GLU A 231 21.99 -16.18 -9.06
N ILE A 232 20.88 -15.46 -8.84
CA ILE A 232 20.27 -15.30 -7.52
C ILE A 232 19.93 -16.68 -6.92
N GLY A 233 19.32 -17.56 -7.72
CA GLY A 233 18.95 -18.90 -7.30
C GLY A 233 20.16 -19.76 -6.92
N GLU A 234 21.26 -19.68 -7.66
CA GLU A 234 22.53 -20.35 -7.33
C GLU A 234 23.09 -19.82 -6.01
N ARG A 235 23.23 -18.50 -5.88
CA ARG A 235 23.80 -17.85 -4.68
C ARG A 235 22.95 -18.08 -3.43
N ARG A 236 21.63 -18.19 -3.57
CA ARG A 236 20.68 -18.37 -2.45
C ARG A 236 20.29 -19.83 -2.19
N GLY A 237 20.87 -20.78 -2.92
CA GLY A 237 20.61 -22.21 -2.72
C GLY A 237 19.18 -22.63 -3.11
N CYS A 238 18.54 -21.92 -4.04
CA CYS A 238 17.25 -22.26 -4.60
C CYS A 238 17.39 -23.41 -5.61
N LEU A 239 17.92 -24.56 -5.18
CA LEU A 239 18.19 -25.70 -6.03
C LEU A 239 16.98 -26.64 -6.12
N GLY A 240 16.85 -27.29 -7.26
CA GLY A 240 15.90 -28.34 -7.57
C GLY A 240 16.58 -29.70 -7.74
N LYS A 241 15.90 -30.63 -8.41
CA LYS A 241 16.46 -31.96 -8.72
C LYS A 241 17.66 -31.83 -9.65
N GLY A 242 18.71 -32.62 -9.40
CA GLY A 242 19.91 -32.64 -10.25
C GLY A 242 20.82 -31.42 -10.10
N GLY A 243 20.63 -30.59 -9.05
CA GLY A 243 21.47 -29.42 -8.79
C GLY A 243 21.17 -28.19 -9.66
N GLN A 244 20.15 -28.25 -10.52
CA GLN A 244 19.70 -27.10 -11.31
C GLN A 244 18.91 -26.11 -10.43
N VAL A 245 18.96 -24.83 -10.79
CA VAL A 245 18.16 -23.80 -10.10
C VAL A 245 16.67 -24.07 -10.28
N ASN A 246 15.93 -24.07 -9.18
CA ASN A 246 14.48 -24.01 -9.16
C ASN A 246 14.05 -22.54 -9.28
N LEU A 247 13.66 -22.14 -10.48
CA LEU A 247 13.30 -20.76 -10.82
C LEU A 247 12.09 -20.26 -10.02
N LEU A 248 11.05 -21.07 -9.83
CA LEU A 248 9.92 -20.70 -8.98
C LEU A 248 10.33 -20.36 -7.55
N ARG A 249 11.19 -21.18 -6.92
CA ARG A 249 11.71 -20.91 -5.56
C ARG A 249 12.57 -19.65 -5.52
N ALA A 250 13.38 -19.41 -6.55
CA ALA A 250 14.17 -18.19 -6.67
C ALA A 250 13.25 -16.97 -6.83
N ALA A 251 12.19 -17.09 -7.64
CA ALA A 251 11.22 -16.03 -7.88
C ALA A 251 10.47 -15.67 -6.58
N GLU A 252 9.94 -16.67 -5.88
CA GLU A 252 9.31 -16.49 -4.58
C GLU A 252 10.26 -15.82 -3.57
N LEU A 253 11.54 -16.20 -3.55
CA LEU A 253 12.55 -15.58 -2.69
C LEU A 253 12.72 -14.10 -3.03
N VAL A 254 12.92 -13.75 -4.30
CA VAL A 254 13.10 -12.36 -4.75
C VAL A 254 11.85 -11.53 -4.42
N TRP A 255 10.67 -12.08 -4.68
CA TRP A 255 9.41 -11.39 -4.40
C TRP A 255 9.23 -11.12 -2.90
N ASN A 256 9.56 -12.10 -2.05
CA ASN A 256 9.49 -11.94 -0.60
C ASN A 256 10.53 -10.96 -0.07
N ASP A 257 11.76 -11.00 -0.58
CA ASP A 257 12.83 -10.07 -0.23
C ASP A 257 12.45 -8.62 -0.59
N PHE A 258 11.88 -8.40 -1.78
CA PHE A 258 11.31 -7.10 -2.17
C PHE A 258 10.20 -6.64 -1.21
N ARG A 259 9.22 -7.50 -0.92
CA ARG A 259 8.09 -7.14 -0.06
C ARG A 259 8.48 -6.88 1.38
N ALA A 260 9.55 -7.51 1.84
CA ALA A 260 10.15 -7.29 3.16
C ALA A 260 11.11 -6.09 3.21
N GLY A 261 11.37 -5.42 2.09
CA GLY A 261 12.29 -4.28 2.02
C GLY A 261 13.77 -4.66 2.15
N ARG A 262 14.12 -5.93 1.91
CA ARG A 262 15.50 -6.41 2.03
C ARG A 262 16.40 -5.92 0.89
N LEU A 263 15.81 -5.71 -0.28
CA LEU A 263 16.44 -5.01 -1.41
C LEU A 263 16.63 -3.52 -1.17
N GLY A 264 16.32 -3.01 0.02
CA GLY A 264 16.30 -1.58 0.30
C GLY A 264 14.92 -0.97 0.13
N ARG A 265 14.91 0.36 0.17
CA ARG A 265 13.70 1.19 0.16
C ARG A 265 13.37 1.58 -1.27
N ILE A 266 12.36 0.93 -1.84
CA ILE A 266 12.07 1.00 -3.29
C ILE A 266 10.64 1.50 -3.50
N THR A 267 10.48 2.53 -4.34
CA THR A 267 9.18 3.03 -4.77
C THR A 267 8.98 2.80 -6.27
N LEU A 268 7.90 2.11 -6.65
CA LEU A 268 7.58 1.68 -8.03
C LEU A 268 6.92 2.78 -8.89
N GLU A 269 6.64 3.94 -8.30
CA GLU A 269 5.97 5.08 -8.92
C GLU A 269 6.68 6.39 -8.57
N LYS A 270 6.99 7.22 -9.57
CA LYS A 270 7.62 8.53 -9.36
C LYS A 270 6.60 9.63 -9.61
N PRO A 271 6.56 10.71 -8.81
CA PRO A 271 5.63 11.83 -9.06
C PRO A 271 5.83 12.47 -10.45
N SER A 272 7.05 12.45 -10.98
CA SER A 272 7.39 13.03 -12.28
C SER A 272 6.66 12.41 -13.46
N THR A 273 6.15 11.18 -13.33
CA THR A 273 5.34 10.54 -14.38
C THR A 273 3.90 11.04 -14.40
N PHE A 274 3.51 11.90 -13.45
CA PHE A 274 2.18 12.46 -13.30
C PHE A 274 2.29 13.98 -13.13
N PRO A 275 2.46 14.77 -14.20
CA PRO A 275 2.57 16.21 -14.05
C PRO A 275 1.26 16.80 -13.51
N VAL A 276 1.35 17.62 -12.47
CA VAL A 276 0.23 18.47 -12.04
C VAL A 276 0.14 19.61 -13.04
N SER A 277 -0.95 19.69 -13.80
CA SER A 277 -1.29 20.89 -14.56
C SER A 277 -1.41 22.05 -13.57
N ARG A 278 -0.54 23.05 -13.71
CA ARG A 278 -0.63 24.30 -12.93
C ARG A 278 -1.87 25.09 -13.31
#